data_AF-A0A317YT70-F1
#
_entry.id   AF-A0A317YT70-F1
#
_cell.length_a   1.000
_cell.length_b   1.000
_cell.length_c   1.000
_cell.angle_alpha   90.00
_cell.angle_beta   90.00
_cell.angle_gamma   90.00
#
_symmetry.space_group_name_H-M   'P 1'
#
loop_
_entity.id
_entity.type
_entity.pdbx_description
1 polymer ?
#
loop_
_entity_poly.entity_id
_entity_poly.type
_entity_poly.pdbx_seq_one_letter_code
_entity_poly.pdbx_strand_id
1 'polypeptide(L)'
;MKFINNQNHTDPTLNLAMEEYVLKTVPMDDDDSYFLFYINRPSIIVGKNQNTIEEVHQPYIETHAIDVVRRISGGGAVYHDFGNLNFSFITKDDGDSFHNFKKFTQPIVEVLNDLGVKAELTGRNDIQVGQAKISGNAMVKVKDRMFSHGTLMLNSDLDEVQNALRVNPAKIQSKGVKSVRKRVANIQEFIDEPLDIETFKTIILKKLFGEAEVESYTLTEEDWKNIEKLSNEKYRTWDWNYGKNPKYNFEREHKFEKGFVQIKLDVKKGRIAHAKIFGDFFGEGDVAELENALTDILHQRAAIQEALKDYDLYHYFGDIPRDDLIDMMV
;
A
#
# COMPACT_ATOMS: atom_id res chain seq x y z
N MET A 1 -23.66 -1.67 -3.11
CA MET A 1 -22.41 -0.90 -2.91
C MET A 1 -22.78 0.55 -2.74
N LYS A 2 -22.22 1.25 -1.75
CA LYS A 2 -22.52 2.65 -1.41
C LYS A 2 -21.27 3.52 -1.59
N PHE A 3 -21.42 4.70 -2.17
CA PHE A 3 -20.34 5.67 -2.31
C PHE A 3 -20.16 6.50 -1.03
N ILE A 4 -18.93 6.67 -0.57
CA ILE A 4 -18.61 7.58 0.54
C ILE A 4 -17.79 8.74 0.00
N ASN A 5 -18.31 9.96 0.16
CA ASN A 5 -17.63 11.19 -0.22
C ASN A 5 -16.68 11.63 0.90
N ASN A 6 -15.43 11.98 0.56
CA ASN A 6 -14.41 12.45 1.49
C ASN A 6 -14.46 13.98 1.74
N GLN A 7 -15.54 14.66 1.36
CA GLN A 7 -15.73 16.12 1.45
C GLN A 7 -14.62 16.94 0.77
N ASN A 8 -14.02 16.39 -0.30
CA ASN A 8 -12.91 17.00 -1.02
C ASN A 8 -11.67 17.29 -0.15
N HIS A 9 -11.51 16.58 0.97
CA HIS A 9 -10.28 16.65 1.75
C HIS A 9 -9.09 16.16 0.93
N THR A 10 -7.98 16.91 1.02
CA THR A 10 -6.73 16.60 0.31
C THR A 10 -5.57 16.29 1.26
N ASP A 11 -5.84 16.27 2.56
CA ASP A 11 -4.87 15.89 3.59
C ASP A 11 -4.67 14.37 3.58
N PRO A 12 -3.47 13.85 3.20
CA PRO A 12 -3.22 12.42 3.18
C PRO A 12 -3.42 11.78 4.56
N THR A 13 -3.14 12.48 5.65
CA THR A 13 -3.32 11.89 6.99
C THR A 13 -4.79 11.67 7.32
N LEU A 14 -5.66 12.58 6.86
CA LEU A 14 -7.10 12.50 7.08
C LEU A 14 -7.76 11.50 6.12
N ASN A 15 -7.36 11.49 4.84
CA ASN A 15 -7.89 10.55 3.85
C ASN A 15 -7.57 9.09 4.21
N LEU A 16 -6.34 8.79 4.65
CA LEU A 16 -5.97 7.45 5.09
C LEU A 16 -6.65 7.08 6.43
N ALA A 17 -6.83 8.04 7.34
CA ALA A 17 -7.62 7.81 8.56
C ALA A 17 -9.09 7.51 8.25
N MET A 18 -9.68 8.21 7.29
CA MET A 18 -11.04 7.95 6.82
C MET A 18 -11.17 6.54 6.24
N GLU A 19 -10.25 6.13 5.36
CA GLU A 19 -10.26 4.78 4.76
C GLU A 19 -10.16 3.69 5.85
N GLU A 20 -9.26 3.83 6.82
CA GLU A 20 -9.16 2.89 7.94
C GLU A 20 -10.39 2.92 8.85
N TYR A 21 -10.97 4.10 9.12
CA TYR A 21 -12.17 4.23 9.94
C TYR A 21 -13.38 3.56 9.28
N VAL A 22 -13.57 3.77 7.97
CA VAL A 22 -14.64 3.11 7.21
C VAL A 22 -14.44 1.59 7.25
N LEU A 23 -13.21 1.11 7.06
CA LEU A 23 -12.88 -0.31 7.14
C LEU A 23 -13.18 -0.93 8.51
N LYS A 24 -12.97 -0.19 9.62
CA LYS A 24 -13.03 -0.76 10.97
C LYS A 24 -14.34 -0.52 11.69
N THR A 25 -15.02 0.59 11.41
CA THR A 25 -16.06 1.14 12.31
C THR A 25 -17.40 1.31 11.62
N VAL A 26 -17.43 1.73 10.36
CA VAL A 26 -18.70 1.95 9.65
C VAL A 26 -19.45 0.62 9.56
N PRO A 27 -20.73 0.55 9.98
CA PRO A 27 -21.51 -0.70 9.97
C PRO A 27 -21.53 -1.32 8.58
N MET A 28 -21.42 -2.64 8.46
CA MET A 28 -21.42 -3.31 7.16
C MET A 28 -22.20 -4.62 7.27
N ASP A 29 -23.41 -4.63 6.73
CA ASP A 29 -24.23 -5.83 6.61
C ASP A 29 -23.64 -6.77 5.53
N ASP A 30 -24.14 -8.01 5.43
CA ASP A 30 -23.55 -9.03 4.55
C ASP A 30 -23.48 -8.62 3.07
N ASP A 31 -24.46 -7.86 2.60
CA ASP A 31 -24.54 -7.38 1.20
C ASP A 31 -23.92 -5.97 1.01
N ASP A 32 -23.45 -5.34 2.09
CA ASP A 32 -22.90 -3.99 2.03
C ASP A 32 -21.43 -3.98 1.60
N SER A 33 -21.11 -3.02 0.75
CA SER A 33 -19.75 -2.67 0.33
C SER A 33 -19.68 -1.17 0.11
N TYR A 34 -18.51 -0.59 0.35
CA TYR A 34 -18.26 0.83 0.14
C TYR A 34 -17.27 1.05 -0.97
N PHE A 35 -17.48 2.14 -1.69
CA PHE A 35 -16.52 2.68 -2.63
C PHE A 35 -16.23 4.13 -2.29
N LEU A 36 -14.96 4.53 -2.31
CA LEU A 36 -14.57 5.91 -2.05
C LEU A 36 -13.45 6.35 -2.96
N PHE A 37 -13.37 7.67 -3.15
CA PHE A 37 -12.26 8.34 -3.79
C PHE A 37 -11.57 9.29 -2.82
N TYR A 38 -10.28 9.51 -3.05
CA TYR A 38 -9.56 10.63 -2.47
C TYR A 38 -8.42 11.08 -3.38
N ILE A 39 -8.13 12.37 -3.33
CA ILE A 39 -6.99 13.00 -3.99
C ILE A 39 -6.16 13.60 -2.87
N ASN A 40 -4.85 13.34 -2.84
CA ASN A 40 -3.98 13.91 -1.82
C ASN A 40 -3.20 15.09 -2.41
N ARG A 41 -2.91 16.08 -1.58
CA ARG A 41 -1.81 17.03 -1.87
C ARG A 41 -0.46 16.27 -1.96
N PRO A 42 0.60 16.89 -2.50
CA PRO A 42 1.91 16.26 -2.68
C PRO A 42 2.35 15.44 -1.47
N SER A 43 2.43 14.12 -1.65
CA SER A 43 2.70 13.19 -0.55
C SER A 43 3.33 11.90 -1.03
N ILE A 44 4.19 11.31 -0.20
CA ILE A 44 4.66 9.93 -0.35
C ILE A 44 3.86 9.06 0.60
N ILE A 45 3.18 8.06 0.04
CA ILE A 45 2.48 7.04 0.81
C ILE A 45 3.35 5.78 0.90
N VAL A 46 3.84 5.51 2.10
CA VAL A 46 4.78 4.42 2.39
C VAL A 46 4.01 3.17 2.82
N GLY A 47 4.37 1.99 2.31
CA GLY A 47 3.73 0.73 2.67
C GLY A 47 3.95 0.34 4.13
N LYS A 48 3.02 -0.44 4.69
CA LYS A 48 2.98 -0.80 6.13
C LYS A 48 4.34 -1.22 6.69
N ASN A 49 5.07 -2.07 5.96
CA ASN A 49 6.31 -2.68 6.45
C ASN A 49 7.58 -2.05 5.85
N GLN A 50 7.52 -0.93 5.12
CA GLN A 50 8.73 -0.35 4.54
C GLN A 50 9.53 0.49 5.54
N ASN A 51 10.85 0.53 5.38
CA ASN A 51 11.70 1.44 6.13
C ASN A 51 11.68 2.84 5.51
N THR A 52 10.85 3.74 6.04
CA THR A 52 10.58 5.06 5.47
C THR A 52 11.85 5.85 5.16
N ILE A 53 12.83 5.85 6.07
CA ILE A 53 14.09 6.60 5.92
C ILE A 53 14.89 6.13 4.70
N GLU A 54 14.79 4.84 4.35
CA GLU A 54 15.47 4.25 3.20
C GLU A 54 14.70 4.44 1.89
N GLU A 55 13.39 4.68 1.94
CA GLU A 55 12.53 4.85 0.76
C GLU A 55 12.39 6.30 0.31
N VAL A 56 12.56 7.29 1.20
CA VAL A 56 12.34 8.72 0.88
C VAL A 56 13.62 9.50 0.72
N HIS A 57 13.61 10.46 -0.20
CA HIS A 57 14.69 11.42 -0.36
C HIS A 57 14.51 12.60 0.60
N GLN A 58 14.93 12.44 1.87
CA GLN A 58 14.65 13.37 2.97
C GLN A 58 14.90 14.86 2.65
N PRO A 59 16.08 15.28 2.11
CA PRO A 59 16.30 16.70 1.80
C PRO A 59 15.34 17.26 0.74
N TYR A 60 14.94 16.43 -0.22
CA TYR A 60 14.05 16.84 -1.30
C TYR A 60 12.62 17.06 -0.78
N ILE A 61 12.08 16.11 -0.01
CA ILE A 61 10.73 16.20 0.52
C ILE A 61 10.56 17.37 1.51
N GLU A 62 11.59 17.69 2.29
CA GLU A 62 11.59 18.85 3.18
C GLU A 62 11.57 20.17 2.40
N THR A 63 12.34 20.26 1.32
CA THR A 63 12.44 21.46 0.48
C THR A 63 11.14 21.71 -0.30
N HIS A 64 10.45 20.66 -0.72
CA HIS A 64 9.24 20.74 -1.54
C HIS A 64 7.94 20.57 -0.73
N ALA A 65 8.02 20.52 0.60
CA ALA A 65 6.88 20.34 1.51
C ALA A 65 6.00 19.13 1.15
N ILE A 66 6.64 18.00 0.83
CA ILE A 66 5.97 16.74 0.49
C ILE A 66 5.71 15.96 1.79
N ASP A 67 4.43 15.65 2.06
CA ASP A 67 4.05 14.86 3.23
C ASP A 67 4.56 13.40 3.12
N VAL A 68 4.88 12.76 4.24
CA VAL A 68 5.20 11.32 4.27
C VAL A 68 4.26 10.62 5.24
N VAL A 69 3.42 9.73 4.70
CA VAL A 69 2.38 9.06 5.48
C VAL A 69 2.44 7.56 5.24
N ARG A 70 2.47 6.76 6.31
CA ARG A 70 2.42 5.30 6.21
C ARG A 70 0.97 4.84 6.11
N ARG A 71 0.66 3.98 5.15
CA ARG A 71 -0.66 3.30 5.04
C ARG A 71 -0.68 1.96 5.77
N ILE A 72 -1.87 1.41 6.01
CA ILE A 72 -2.03 0.11 6.69
C ILE A 72 -1.92 -1.10 5.76
N SER A 73 -1.91 -0.92 4.44
CA SER A 73 -1.69 -1.99 3.47
C SER A 73 -0.20 -2.19 3.18
N GLY A 74 0.16 -3.42 2.77
CA GLY A 74 1.51 -3.76 2.30
C GLY A 74 1.86 -3.12 0.95
N GLY A 75 2.94 -3.56 0.32
CA GLY A 75 3.42 -3.04 -0.96
C GLY A 75 4.43 -1.90 -0.85
N GLY A 76 4.82 -1.34 -1.99
CA GLY A 76 5.86 -0.32 -2.10
C GLY A 76 5.39 1.13 -1.83
N ALA A 77 6.33 2.06 -1.90
CA ALA A 77 6.06 3.50 -1.72
C ALA A 77 5.55 4.09 -3.04
N VAL A 78 4.61 5.03 -2.93
CA VAL A 78 4.01 5.72 -4.08
C VAL A 78 3.97 7.21 -3.81
N TYR A 79 4.09 8.02 -4.86
CA TYR A 79 3.92 9.47 -4.79
C TYR A 79 2.53 9.85 -5.28
N HIS A 80 1.85 10.73 -4.54
CA HIS A 80 0.55 11.28 -4.87
C HIS A 80 0.67 12.79 -5.04
N ASP A 81 -0.13 13.33 -5.94
CA ASP A 81 -0.41 14.75 -6.11
C ASP A 81 -1.86 14.95 -6.57
N PHE A 82 -2.22 16.17 -6.95
CA PHE A 82 -3.56 16.49 -7.44
C PHE A 82 -3.90 15.84 -8.79
N GLY A 83 -2.91 15.32 -9.52
CA GLY A 83 -3.09 14.56 -10.76
C GLY A 83 -3.32 13.06 -10.52
N ASN A 84 -3.23 12.60 -9.27
CA ASN A 84 -3.43 11.20 -8.88
C ASN A 84 -4.78 11.01 -8.17
N LEU A 85 -5.68 10.24 -8.80
CA LEU A 85 -6.93 9.81 -8.18
C LEU A 85 -6.72 8.48 -7.44
N ASN A 86 -7.04 8.42 -6.16
CA ASN A 86 -7.07 7.16 -5.42
C ASN A 86 -8.48 6.63 -5.31
N PHE A 87 -8.64 5.33 -5.46
CA PHE A 87 -9.90 4.63 -5.26
C PHE A 87 -9.75 3.53 -4.22
N SER A 88 -10.83 3.20 -3.53
CA SER A 88 -10.84 2.12 -2.53
C SER A 88 -12.18 1.40 -2.53
N PHE A 89 -12.13 0.07 -2.70
CA PHE A 89 -13.26 -0.83 -2.48
C PHE A 89 -13.13 -1.42 -1.08
N ILE A 90 -14.13 -1.23 -0.24
CA ILE A 90 -14.18 -1.75 1.13
C ILE A 90 -15.33 -2.74 1.22
N THR A 91 -15.05 -3.98 1.62
CA THR A 91 -16.03 -5.07 1.61
C THR A 91 -15.74 -6.09 2.72
N LYS A 92 -16.64 -7.05 2.92
CA LYS A 92 -16.36 -8.21 3.76
C LYS A 92 -15.36 -9.10 3.04
N ASP A 93 -14.48 -9.73 3.80
CA ASP A 93 -13.65 -10.79 3.25
C ASP A 93 -14.52 -12.03 3.07
N ASP A 94 -14.70 -12.46 1.82
CA ASP A 94 -15.40 -13.70 1.46
C ASP A 94 -14.48 -14.93 1.55
N GLY A 95 -13.22 -14.74 1.98
CA GLY A 95 -12.20 -15.78 2.09
C GLY A 95 -11.43 -16.05 0.79
N ASP A 96 -11.94 -15.56 -0.35
CA ASP A 96 -11.36 -15.74 -1.68
C ASP A 96 -10.90 -14.42 -2.33
N SER A 97 -11.23 -13.28 -1.71
CA SER A 97 -10.97 -11.94 -2.26
C SER A 97 -9.61 -11.38 -1.91
N PHE A 98 -9.04 -11.75 -0.76
CA PHE A 98 -7.70 -11.28 -0.40
C PHE A 98 -6.66 -11.84 -1.38
N HIS A 99 -5.76 -10.99 -1.86
CA HIS A 99 -4.85 -11.24 -3.01
C HIS A 99 -5.49 -11.38 -4.39
N ASN A 100 -6.82 -11.36 -4.52
CA ASN A 100 -7.50 -11.34 -5.81
C ASN A 100 -7.64 -9.92 -6.36
N PHE A 101 -6.51 -9.31 -6.73
CA PHE A 101 -6.48 -7.95 -7.31
C PHE A 101 -7.37 -7.81 -8.54
N LYS A 102 -7.52 -8.88 -9.32
CA LYS A 102 -8.36 -8.88 -10.52
C LYS A 102 -9.81 -8.53 -10.22
N LYS A 103 -10.40 -9.09 -9.14
CA LYS A 103 -11.80 -8.81 -8.76
C LYS A 103 -12.08 -7.31 -8.63
N PHE A 104 -11.17 -6.55 -8.01
CA PHE A 104 -11.37 -5.13 -7.72
C PHE A 104 -10.81 -4.19 -8.79
N THR A 105 -9.81 -4.63 -9.56
CA THR A 105 -9.20 -3.81 -10.63
C THR A 105 -9.93 -3.95 -11.96
N GLN A 106 -10.62 -5.07 -12.20
CA GLN A 106 -11.31 -5.33 -13.46
C GLN A 106 -12.32 -4.24 -13.85
N PRO A 107 -13.20 -3.74 -12.94
CA PRO A 107 -14.10 -2.64 -13.30
C PRO A 107 -13.37 -1.36 -13.71
N ILE A 108 -12.24 -1.06 -13.05
CA ILE A 108 -11.40 0.10 -13.38
C ILE A 108 -10.71 -0.07 -14.73
N VAL A 109 -10.21 -1.28 -15.01
CA VAL A 109 -9.64 -1.65 -16.32
C VAL A 109 -10.67 -1.48 -17.42
N GLU A 110 -11.93 -1.86 -17.20
CA GLU A 110 -13.00 -1.67 -18.17
C GLU A 110 -13.31 -0.20 -18.42
N VAL A 111 -13.37 0.64 -17.38
CA VAL A 111 -13.51 2.10 -17.55
C VAL A 111 -12.40 2.66 -18.44
N LEU A 112 -11.15 2.27 -18.17
CA LEU A 112 -9.99 2.75 -18.94
C LEU A 112 -10.07 2.30 -20.40
N ASN A 113 -10.46 1.06 -20.66
CA ASN A 113 -10.62 0.55 -22.02
C ASN A 113 -11.77 1.24 -22.77
N ASP A 114 -12.87 1.56 -22.09
CA ASP A 114 -13.98 2.35 -22.66
C ASP A 114 -13.53 3.78 -23.04
N LEU A 115 -12.53 4.33 -22.33
CA LEU A 115 -11.87 5.60 -22.65
C LEU A 115 -10.80 5.50 -23.76
N GLY A 116 -10.61 4.32 -24.36
CA GLY A 116 -9.59 4.07 -25.40
C GLY A 116 -8.20 3.72 -24.85
N VAL A 117 -8.04 3.67 -23.52
CA VAL A 117 -6.78 3.30 -22.87
C VAL A 117 -6.70 1.78 -22.78
N LYS A 118 -5.79 1.16 -23.55
CA LYS A 118 -5.57 -0.30 -23.59
C LYS A 118 -4.92 -0.82 -22.31
N ALA A 119 -5.64 -0.73 -21.21
CA ALA A 119 -5.19 -1.06 -19.87
C ALA A 119 -5.39 -2.55 -19.59
N GLU A 120 -4.42 -3.15 -18.91
CA GLU A 120 -4.50 -4.53 -18.40
C GLU A 120 -3.87 -4.64 -17.01
N LEU A 121 -4.40 -5.56 -16.19
CA LEU A 121 -3.76 -5.96 -14.95
C LEU A 121 -2.56 -6.84 -15.28
N THR A 122 -1.38 -6.46 -14.80
CA THR A 122 -0.12 -7.18 -15.04
C THR A 122 0.66 -7.38 -13.75
N GLY A 123 1.51 -8.41 -13.74
CA GLY A 123 2.23 -8.80 -12.53
C GLY A 123 1.25 -9.21 -11.42
N ARG A 124 1.46 -8.69 -10.22
CA ARG A 124 0.59 -8.99 -9.05
C ARG A 124 -0.53 -7.97 -8.89
N ASN A 125 -0.24 -6.68 -9.09
CA ASN A 125 -1.05 -5.58 -8.57
C ASN A 125 -0.93 -4.28 -9.40
N ASP A 126 -0.34 -4.31 -10.59
CA ASP A 126 -0.16 -3.11 -11.43
C ASP A 126 -1.18 -3.08 -12.57
N ILE A 127 -1.80 -1.93 -12.85
CA ILE A 127 -2.48 -1.71 -14.14
C ILE A 127 -1.50 -1.02 -15.08
N GLN A 128 -1.36 -1.55 -16.28
CA GLN A 128 -0.39 -1.08 -17.27
C GLN A 128 -1.02 -0.86 -18.65
N VAL A 129 -0.39 0.03 -19.43
CA VAL A 129 -0.58 0.16 -20.88
C VAL A 129 0.72 -0.26 -21.55
N GLY A 130 0.74 -1.44 -22.17
CA GLY A 130 1.98 -2.05 -22.65
C GLY A 130 2.93 -2.36 -21.49
N GLN A 131 4.05 -1.62 -21.40
CA GLN A 131 5.01 -1.76 -20.29
C GLN A 131 4.94 -0.60 -19.29
N ALA A 132 4.04 0.36 -19.53
CA ALA A 132 3.92 1.56 -18.73
C ALA A 132 2.90 1.37 -17.59
N LYS A 133 3.33 1.51 -16.34
CA LYS A 133 2.46 1.46 -15.16
C LYS A 133 1.71 2.78 -15.00
N ILE A 134 0.38 2.66 -14.89
CA ILE A 134 -0.56 3.78 -14.70
C ILE A 134 -1.30 3.70 -13.34
N SER A 135 -1.25 2.53 -12.68
CA SER A 135 -1.88 2.29 -11.37
C SER A 135 -1.07 1.28 -10.55
N GLY A 136 -0.91 1.53 -9.26
CA GLY A 136 -0.48 0.53 -8.29
C GLY A 136 -1.58 0.22 -7.29
N ASN A 137 -1.79 -1.07 -7.00
CA ASN A 137 -2.86 -1.53 -6.12
C ASN A 137 -2.29 -2.21 -4.86
N ALA A 138 -3.01 -2.11 -3.75
CA ALA A 138 -2.67 -2.78 -2.51
C ALA A 138 -3.95 -3.19 -1.77
N MET A 139 -3.80 -4.18 -0.89
CA MET A 139 -4.90 -4.69 -0.09
C MET A 139 -4.50 -4.76 1.38
N VAL A 140 -5.49 -4.65 2.24
CA VAL A 140 -5.38 -4.98 3.67
C VAL A 140 -6.63 -5.74 4.09
N LYS A 141 -6.45 -6.66 5.03
CA LYS A 141 -7.53 -7.36 5.72
C LYS A 141 -7.43 -7.05 7.21
N VAL A 142 -8.58 -6.76 7.81
CA VAL A 142 -8.73 -6.56 9.25
C VAL A 142 -9.95 -7.35 9.69
N LYS A 143 -9.72 -8.44 10.42
CA LYS A 143 -10.75 -9.40 10.81
C LYS A 143 -11.48 -9.95 9.56
N ASP A 144 -12.78 -9.77 9.48
CA ASP A 144 -13.70 -10.20 8.41
C ASP A 144 -13.94 -9.10 7.36
N ARG A 145 -13.16 -8.00 7.39
CA ARG A 145 -13.29 -6.89 6.45
C ARG A 145 -11.98 -6.67 5.72
N MET A 146 -12.06 -6.18 4.50
CA MET A 146 -10.89 -5.83 3.71
C MET A 146 -11.13 -4.57 2.89
N PHE A 147 -10.04 -3.95 2.47
CA PHE A 147 -10.08 -3.05 1.33
C PHE A 147 -9.09 -3.42 0.26
N SER A 148 -9.44 -3.08 -0.97
CA SER A 148 -8.56 -3.03 -2.13
C SER A 148 -8.53 -1.60 -2.65
N HIS A 149 -7.39 -0.95 -2.52
CA HIS A 149 -7.20 0.40 -3.00
C HIS A 149 -6.15 0.49 -4.09
N GLY A 150 -6.19 1.57 -4.85
CA GLY A 150 -5.23 1.79 -5.91
C GLY A 150 -5.12 3.25 -6.30
N THR A 151 -3.99 3.55 -6.94
CA THR A 151 -3.73 4.84 -7.56
C THR A 151 -4.21 4.83 -9.01
N LEU A 152 -4.58 5.99 -9.54
CA LEU A 152 -4.82 6.22 -10.96
C LEU A 152 -4.11 7.53 -11.31
N MET A 153 -2.93 7.40 -11.92
CA MET A 153 -2.12 8.55 -12.32
C MET A 153 -2.76 9.17 -13.57
N LEU A 154 -3.72 10.07 -13.37
CA LEU A 154 -4.41 10.72 -14.48
C LEU A 154 -3.47 11.69 -15.17
N ASN A 155 -2.88 12.60 -14.38
CA ASN A 155 -1.95 13.63 -14.86
C ASN A 155 -0.99 14.08 -13.74
N SER A 156 -0.34 13.13 -13.09
CA SER A 156 0.64 13.40 -12.03
C SER A 156 1.98 13.89 -12.58
N ASP A 157 2.71 14.63 -11.76
CA ASP A 157 4.09 14.99 -12.05
C ASP A 157 5.02 13.78 -11.83
N LEU A 158 5.40 13.12 -12.92
CA LEU A 158 6.21 11.90 -12.90
C LEU A 158 7.69 12.19 -12.58
N ASP A 159 8.15 13.45 -12.68
CA ASP A 159 9.51 13.82 -12.29
C ASP A 159 9.61 13.89 -10.76
N GLU A 160 8.58 14.39 -10.09
CA GLU A 160 8.48 14.39 -8.62
C GLU A 160 8.57 12.97 -8.05
N VAL A 161 7.95 11.98 -8.71
CA VAL A 161 8.04 10.55 -8.32
C VAL A 161 9.50 10.10 -8.24
N GLN A 162 10.32 10.47 -9.23
CA GLN A 162 11.73 10.05 -9.30
C GLN A 162 12.62 10.81 -8.32
N ASN A 163 12.28 12.06 -8.03
CA ASN A 163 13.09 12.91 -7.15
C ASN A 163 12.80 12.66 -5.66
N ALA A 164 11.55 12.37 -5.32
CA ALA A 164 11.08 12.22 -3.95
C ALA A 164 11.36 10.81 -3.37
N LEU A 165 11.48 9.79 -4.23
CA LEU A 165 11.72 8.40 -3.82
C LEU A 165 13.18 7.97 -4.02
N ARG A 166 13.70 7.20 -3.06
CA ARG A 166 14.99 6.51 -3.18
C ARG A 166 14.76 5.09 -3.68
N VAL A 167 15.58 4.65 -4.62
CA VAL A 167 15.56 3.27 -5.10
C VAL A 167 16.63 2.47 -4.39
N ASN A 168 16.25 1.47 -3.59
CA ASN A 168 17.19 0.53 -3.01
C ASN A 168 17.86 -0.29 -4.15
N PRO A 169 19.20 -0.26 -4.30
CA PRO A 169 19.92 -1.03 -5.32
C PRO A 169 19.66 -2.55 -5.28
N ALA A 170 19.42 -3.13 -4.10
CA ALA A 170 19.10 -4.54 -3.95
C ALA A 170 17.75 -4.92 -4.59
N LYS A 171 16.82 -3.97 -4.72
CA LYS A 171 15.56 -4.18 -5.48
C LYS A 171 15.80 -4.24 -7.00
N ILE A 172 16.97 -3.81 -7.49
CA ILE A 172 17.32 -3.76 -8.92
C ILE A 172 18.12 -5.02 -9.34
N GLN A 173 18.80 -5.70 -8.41
CA GLN A 173 19.81 -6.72 -8.71
C GLN A 173 19.27 -8.10 -9.12
N SER A 174 17.96 -8.34 -9.15
CA SER A 174 17.43 -9.66 -9.51
C SER A 174 17.42 -9.89 -11.04
N LYS A 175 18.31 -10.81 -11.47
CA LYS A 175 18.52 -11.34 -12.84
C LYS A 175 19.01 -10.32 -13.87
N GLY A 176 20.33 -10.28 -14.11
CA GLY A 176 21.09 -10.03 -15.37
C GLY A 176 20.56 -9.16 -16.53
N VAL A 177 19.43 -8.48 -16.38
CA VAL A 177 18.78 -7.63 -17.35
C VAL A 177 19.10 -6.22 -16.87
N LYS A 178 19.84 -5.47 -17.68
CA LYS A 178 19.97 -4.02 -17.50
C LYS A 178 18.57 -3.45 -17.27
N SER A 179 18.29 -3.11 -16.01
CA SER A 179 17.15 -2.34 -15.50
C SER A 179 16.17 -1.90 -16.58
N VAL A 180 15.18 -2.75 -16.90
CA VAL A 180 13.94 -2.22 -17.44
C VAL A 180 13.25 -1.59 -16.24
N ARG A 181 13.59 -0.32 -15.94
CA ARG A 181 12.69 0.49 -15.10
C ARG A 181 11.33 0.35 -15.76
N LYS A 182 10.35 -0.23 -15.06
CA LYS A 182 8.96 -0.17 -15.53
C LYS A 182 8.66 1.31 -15.70
N ARG A 183 8.43 1.74 -16.94
CA ARG A 183 8.08 3.13 -17.24
C ARG A 183 6.80 3.42 -16.46
N VAL A 184 6.74 4.49 -15.69
CA VAL A 184 5.47 5.02 -15.19
C VAL A 184 4.94 5.99 -16.25
N ALA A 185 3.62 6.08 -16.38
CA ALA A 185 2.98 6.98 -17.33
C ALA A 185 1.66 7.49 -16.75
N ASN A 186 1.21 8.62 -17.28
CA ASN A 186 -0.11 9.17 -17.00
C ASN A 186 -1.15 8.57 -17.94
N ILE A 187 -2.38 8.41 -17.45
CA ILE A 187 -3.53 7.97 -18.26
C ILE A 187 -3.79 8.96 -19.40
N GLN A 188 -3.58 10.27 -19.15
CA GLN A 188 -3.72 11.29 -20.18
C GLN A 188 -2.78 11.10 -21.39
N GLU A 189 -1.66 10.38 -21.27
CA GLU A 189 -0.78 10.08 -22.41
C GLU A 189 -1.42 9.11 -23.42
N PHE A 190 -2.54 8.46 -23.06
CA PHE A 190 -3.16 7.39 -23.83
C PHE A 190 -4.61 7.68 -24.26
N ILE A 191 -5.09 8.90 -24.04
CA ILE A 191 -6.43 9.36 -24.47
C ILE A 191 -6.27 10.53 -25.46
N ASP A 192 -7.22 10.66 -26.37
CA ASP A 192 -7.18 11.69 -27.42
C ASP A 192 -7.52 13.09 -26.88
N GLU A 193 -8.46 13.18 -25.93
CA GLU A 193 -8.91 14.43 -25.32
C GLU A 193 -8.54 14.47 -23.84
N PRO A 194 -7.90 15.56 -23.36
CA PRO A 194 -7.59 15.73 -21.94
C PRO A 194 -8.84 15.63 -21.06
N LEU A 195 -8.67 15.00 -19.89
CA LEU A 195 -9.76 14.71 -18.97
C LEU A 195 -9.43 15.29 -17.60
N ASP A 196 -10.30 16.13 -17.06
CA ASP A 196 -10.14 16.61 -15.69
C ASP A 196 -10.56 15.52 -14.68
N ILE A 197 -10.06 15.64 -13.46
CA ILE A 197 -10.21 14.60 -12.43
C ILE A 197 -11.65 14.42 -11.97
N GLU A 198 -12.49 15.46 -12.02
CA GLU A 198 -13.90 15.36 -11.62
C GLU A 198 -14.70 14.63 -12.69
N THR A 199 -14.49 14.95 -13.98
CA THR A 199 -15.09 14.18 -15.08
C THR A 199 -14.63 12.72 -15.04
N PHE A 200 -13.36 12.46 -14.73
CA PHE A 200 -12.85 11.09 -14.57
C PHE A 200 -13.54 10.33 -13.42
N LYS A 201 -13.71 10.96 -12.26
CA LYS A 201 -14.48 10.39 -11.14
C LYS A 201 -15.92 10.06 -11.55
N THR A 202 -16.60 10.97 -12.25
CA THR A 202 -17.98 10.75 -12.72
C THR A 202 -18.08 9.56 -13.66
N ILE A 203 -17.14 9.40 -14.60
CA ILE A 203 -17.12 8.26 -15.53
C ILE A 203 -16.95 6.94 -14.79
N ILE A 204 -16.04 6.88 -13.81
CA ILE A 204 -15.85 5.68 -13.00
C ILE A 204 -17.10 5.37 -12.18
N LEU A 205 -17.70 6.36 -11.50
CA LEU A 205 -18.93 6.14 -10.73
C LEU A 205 -20.07 5.63 -11.61
N LYS A 206 -20.24 6.20 -12.81
CA LYS A 206 -21.26 5.74 -13.76
C LYS A 206 -21.05 4.28 -14.16
N LYS A 207 -19.80 3.83 -14.36
CA LYS A 207 -19.52 2.42 -14.65
C LYS A 207 -19.83 1.51 -13.45
N LEU A 208 -19.46 1.93 -12.25
CA LEU A 208 -19.57 1.12 -11.04
C LEU A 208 -21.00 1.01 -10.50
N PHE A 209 -21.79 2.07 -10.61
CA PHE A 209 -23.15 2.15 -10.07
C PHE A 209 -24.23 2.07 -11.16
N GLY A 210 -23.85 2.10 -12.43
CA GLY A 210 -24.76 2.12 -13.57
C GLY A 210 -25.36 3.50 -13.84
N GLU A 211 -26.50 3.53 -14.54
CA GLU A 211 -27.22 4.77 -14.85
C GLU A 211 -28.16 5.24 -13.72
N ALA A 212 -28.29 4.44 -12.67
CA ALA A 212 -29.07 4.80 -11.49
C ALA A 212 -28.33 5.87 -10.65
N GLU A 213 -29.08 6.52 -9.76
CA GLU A 213 -28.49 7.42 -8.77
C GLU A 213 -27.46 6.67 -7.93
N VAL A 214 -26.28 7.28 -7.73
CA VAL A 214 -25.20 6.70 -6.94
C VAL A 214 -25.65 6.64 -5.48
N GLU A 215 -25.99 5.45 -5.02
CA GLU A 215 -26.34 5.22 -3.61
C GLU A 215 -25.16 5.65 -2.73
N SER A 216 -25.39 6.56 -1.78
CA SER A 216 -24.32 7.14 -0.95
C SER A 216 -24.49 6.83 0.53
N TYR A 217 -23.37 6.62 1.23
CA TYR A 217 -23.31 6.62 2.69
C TYR A 217 -22.61 7.90 3.17
N THR A 218 -23.33 8.71 3.92
CA THR A 218 -22.83 9.99 4.44
C THR A 218 -22.26 9.79 5.85
N LEU A 219 -20.96 10.03 6.00
CA LEU A 219 -20.31 10.06 7.30
C LEU A 219 -20.91 11.18 8.16
N THR A 220 -21.24 10.86 9.40
CA THR A 220 -21.78 11.80 10.37
C THR A 220 -20.70 12.73 10.92
N GLU A 221 -21.09 13.80 11.60
CA GLU A 221 -20.13 14.68 12.31
C GLU A 221 -19.31 13.90 13.36
N GLU A 222 -19.91 12.90 13.99
CA GLU A 222 -19.21 12.06 14.97
C GLU A 222 -18.19 11.13 14.29
N ASP A 223 -18.51 10.61 13.11
CA ASP A 223 -17.54 9.86 12.30
C ASP A 223 -16.33 10.73 11.96
N TRP A 224 -16.56 11.97 11.51
CA TRP A 224 -15.48 12.90 11.19
C TRP A 224 -14.61 13.25 12.40
N LYS A 225 -15.20 13.43 13.59
CA LYS A 225 -14.43 13.60 14.83
C LYS A 225 -13.55 12.40 15.13
N ASN A 226 -14.06 11.18 14.95
CA ASN A 226 -13.30 9.96 15.17
C ASN A 226 -12.21 9.75 14.11
N ILE A 227 -12.47 10.13 12.86
CA ILE A 227 -11.50 10.14 11.77
C ILE A 227 -10.37 11.13 12.06
N GLU A 228 -10.70 12.35 12.49
CA GLU A 228 -9.70 13.35 12.84
C GLU A 228 -8.89 12.91 14.06
N LYS A 229 -9.54 12.32 15.07
CA LYS A 229 -8.85 11.72 16.22
C LYS A 229 -7.86 10.65 15.78
N LEU A 230 -8.29 9.70 14.94
CA LEU A 230 -7.41 8.67 14.38
C LEU A 230 -6.25 9.27 13.56
N SER A 231 -6.51 10.31 12.76
CA SER A 231 -5.48 11.04 12.04
C SER A 231 -4.43 11.63 12.99
N ASN A 232 -4.87 12.27 14.08
CA ASN A 232 -3.98 12.88 15.08
C ASN A 232 -3.18 11.85 15.88
N GLU A 233 -3.81 10.77 16.32
CA GLU A 233 -3.20 9.74 17.16
C GLU A 233 -2.31 8.76 16.39
N LYS A 234 -2.45 8.71 15.06
CA LYS A 234 -1.71 7.76 14.21
C LYS A 234 -1.04 8.42 13.02
N TYR A 235 -1.80 8.88 12.02
CA TYR A 235 -1.27 9.29 10.72
C TYR A 235 -0.47 10.59 10.71
N ARG A 236 -0.63 11.43 11.74
CA ARG A 236 0.20 12.63 11.97
C ARG A 236 1.38 12.39 12.90
N THR A 237 1.55 11.15 13.38
CA THR A 237 2.63 10.82 14.33
C THR A 237 3.89 10.34 13.61
N TRP A 238 5.04 10.79 14.11
CA TRP A 238 6.35 10.34 13.61
C TRP A 238 6.56 8.84 13.85
N ASP A 239 6.09 8.32 15.00
CA ASP A 239 6.24 6.91 15.36
C ASP A 239 5.51 5.98 14.38
N TRP A 240 4.35 6.38 13.84
CA TRP A 240 3.68 5.61 12.79
C TRP A 240 4.37 5.75 11.44
N ASN A 241 4.67 6.98 11.02
CA ASN A 241 5.16 7.24 9.66
C ASN A 241 6.61 6.81 9.44
N TYR A 242 7.47 6.96 10.44
CA TYR A 242 8.90 6.64 10.39
C TYR A 242 9.23 5.49 11.34
N GLY A 243 8.80 5.60 12.59
CA GLY A 243 9.06 4.62 13.64
C GLY A 243 10.52 4.58 14.10
N LYS A 244 10.77 3.79 15.14
CA LYS A 244 12.11 3.66 15.72
C LYS A 244 12.97 2.73 14.85
N ASN A 245 14.17 3.18 14.53
CA ASN A 245 15.19 2.41 13.81
C ASN A 245 16.48 2.35 14.65
N PRO A 246 16.54 1.52 15.71
CA PRO A 246 17.72 1.39 16.56
C PRO A 246 18.91 0.81 15.79
N LYS A 247 20.08 0.77 16.43
CA LYS A 247 21.26 0.13 15.83
C LYS A 247 21.05 -1.38 15.73
N TYR A 248 21.19 -1.90 14.53
CA TYR A 248 21.24 -3.33 14.24
C TYR A 248 22.67 -3.71 13.85
N ASN A 249 23.12 -4.91 14.21
CA ASN A 249 24.46 -5.41 13.92
C ASN A 249 24.47 -6.63 12.99
N PHE A 250 23.28 -7.12 12.64
CA PHE A 250 23.04 -8.10 11.61
C PHE A 250 21.95 -7.56 10.68
N GLU A 251 22.20 -7.60 9.38
CA GLU A 251 21.25 -7.15 8.36
C GLU A 251 21.36 -8.06 7.13
N ARG A 252 20.21 -8.52 6.64
CA ARG A 252 20.09 -9.23 5.36
C ARG A 252 18.89 -8.72 4.59
N GLU A 253 19.03 -8.63 3.28
CA GLU A 253 17.96 -8.21 2.39
C GLU A 253 17.90 -9.12 1.16
N HIS A 254 16.70 -9.36 0.64
CA HIS A 254 16.49 -10.19 -0.53
C HIS A 254 15.24 -9.76 -1.31
N LYS A 255 15.33 -9.77 -2.65
CA LYS A 255 14.17 -9.55 -3.53
C LYS A 255 13.65 -10.88 -4.04
N PHE A 256 12.58 -11.37 -3.40
CA PHE A 256 11.80 -12.51 -3.88
C PHE A 256 10.88 -12.08 -5.03
N GLU A 257 10.33 -13.07 -5.74
CA GLU A 257 9.29 -12.84 -6.76
C GLU A 257 8.07 -12.10 -6.18
N LYS A 258 7.72 -12.40 -4.92
CA LYS A 258 6.50 -11.93 -4.26
C LYS A 258 6.70 -10.70 -3.38
N GLY A 259 7.93 -10.22 -3.23
CA GLY A 259 8.25 -9.05 -2.41
C GLY A 259 9.72 -8.95 -2.05
N PHE A 260 10.14 -7.75 -1.68
CA PHE A 260 11.40 -7.47 -1.02
C PHE A 260 11.23 -7.68 0.48
N VAL A 261 12.18 -8.35 1.11
CA VAL A 261 12.26 -8.52 2.56
C VAL A 261 13.62 -8.02 3.02
N GLN A 262 13.67 -7.35 4.16
CA GLN A 262 14.88 -6.93 4.85
C GLN A 262 14.72 -7.27 6.33
N ILE A 263 15.68 -7.99 6.88
CA ILE A 263 15.71 -8.42 8.27
C ILE A 263 16.87 -7.71 8.94
N LYS A 264 16.58 -6.96 10.00
CA LYS A 264 17.58 -6.31 10.84
C LYS A 264 17.49 -6.83 12.27
N LEU A 265 18.60 -7.33 12.80
CA LEU A 265 18.68 -7.89 14.15
C LEU A 265 19.80 -7.18 14.95
N ASP A 266 19.52 -6.89 16.22
CA ASP A 266 20.51 -6.46 17.21
C ASP A 266 20.85 -7.68 18.08
N VAL A 267 21.99 -8.30 17.83
CA VAL A 267 22.39 -9.54 18.48
C VAL A 267 23.41 -9.25 19.57
N LYS A 268 23.10 -9.62 20.81
CA LYS A 268 23.95 -9.41 21.99
C LYS A 268 24.22 -10.74 22.67
N LYS A 269 25.50 -11.08 22.82
CA LYS A 269 25.95 -12.33 23.46
C LYS A 269 25.29 -13.57 22.81
N GLY A 270 25.14 -13.54 21.48
CA GLY A 270 24.53 -14.62 20.69
C GLY A 270 23.01 -14.69 20.75
N ARG A 271 22.31 -13.73 21.36
CA ARG A 271 20.84 -13.67 21.43
C ARG A 271 20.29 -12.43 20.75
N ILE A 272 19.14 -12.55 20.11
CA ILE A 272 18.46 -11.45 19.43
C ILE A 272 17.83 -10.54 20.49
N ALA A 273 18.38 -9.35 20.69
CA ALA A 273 17.84 -8.35 21.61
C ALA A 273 16.67 -7.58 20.99
N HIS A 274 16.77 -7.26 19.69
CA HIS A 274 15.71 -6.62 18.92
C HIS A 274 15.70 -7.17 17.49
N ALA A 275 14.51 -7.38 16.95
CA ALA A 275 14.29 -7.76 15.57
C ALA A 275 13.42 -6.71 14.87
N LYS A 276 13.69 -6.50 13.58
CA LYS A 276 12.84 -5.68 12.72
C LYS A 276 12.79 -6.27 11.33
N ILE A 277 11.58 -6.36 10.80
CA ILE A 277 11.29 -6.96 9.51
C ILE A 277 10.67 -5.87 8.65
N PHE A 278 11.38 -5.51 7.59
CA PHE A 278 10.92 -4.55 6.60
C PHE A 278 10.64 -5.23 5.26
N GLY A 279 9.83 -4.60 4.43
CA GLY A 279 9.62 -5.07 3.06
C GLY A 279 8.48 -4.41 2.31
N ASP A 280 8.35 -4.81 1.04
CA ASP A 280 7.25 -4.43 0.14
C ASP A 280 6.31 -5.61 -0.19
N PHE A 281 6.36 -6.69 0.62
CA PHE A 281 5.47 -7.84 0.53
C PHE A 281 4.04 -7.50 0.97
N PHE A 282 3.11 -8.41 0.67
CA PHE A 282 1.71 -8.36 1.08
C PHE A 282 1.42 -9.53 2.01
N GLY A 283 1.07 -9.24 3.25
CA GLY A 283 0.57 -10.20 4.24
C GLY A 283 -0.65 -9.65 4.95
N GLU A 284 -1.41 -10.55 5.58
CA GLU A 284 -2.56 -10.24 6.42
C GLU A 284 -2.13 -9.88 7.85
N GLY A 285 -1.12 -10.59 8.36
CA GLY A 285 -0.64 -10.46 9.74
C GLY A 285 0.23 -9.25 10.00
N ASP A 286 0.40 -8.92 11.28
CA ASP A 286 1.37 -7.91 11.71
C ASP A 286 2.73 -8.56 11.97
N VAL A 287 3.75 -8.20 11.20
CA VAL A 287 5.10 -8.74 11.37
C VAL A 287 5.72 -8.42 12.73
N ALA A 288 5.17 -7.45 13.47
CA ALA A 288 5.54 -7.19 14.85
C ALA A 288 5.37 -8.43 15.75
N GLU A 289 4.42 -9.32 15.45
CA GLU A 289 4.25 -10.59 16.17
C GLU A 289 5.48 -11.49 16.02
N LEU A 290 6.02 -11.57 14.80
CA LEU A 290 7.25 -12.31 14.52
C LEU A 290 8.49 -11.61 15.13
N GLU A 291 8.56 -10.29 15.04
CA GLU A 291 9.64 -9.51 15.67
C GLU A 291 9.70 -9.76 17.19
N ASN A 292 8.54 -9.81 17.85
CA ASN A 292 8.44 -10.11 19.27
C ASN A 292 8.82 -11.56 19.57
N ALA A 293 8.37 -12.52 18.76
CA ALA A 293 8.69 -13.95 18.91
C ALA A 293 10.20 -14.25 18.80
N LEU A 294 10.94 -13.41 18.07
CA LEU A 294 12.39 -13.52 17.91
C LEU A 294 13.18 -12.92 19.08
N THR A 295 12.55 -12.17 19.98
CA THR A 295 13.25 -11.52 21.09
C THR A 295 13.76 -12.55 22.11
N ASP A 296 15.00 -12.38 22.56
CA ASP A 296 15.76 -13.27 23.45
C ASP A 296 16.03 -14.68 22.88
N ILE A 297 15.73 -14.93 21.60
CA ILE A 297 16.04 -16.19 20.94
C ILE A 297 17.55 -16.26 20.60
N LEU A 298 18.13 -17.46 20.76
CA LEU A 298 19.51 -17.71 20.32
C LEU A 298 19.60 -17.47 18.81
N HIS A 299 20.58 -16.69 18.36
CA HIS A 299 20.78 -16.37 16.95
C HIS A 299 21.40 -17.57 16.21
N GLN A 300 20.59 -18.60 16.03
CA GLN A 300 20.93 -19.88 15.41
C GLN A 300 19.67 -20.43 14.72
N ARG A 301 19.84 -21.01 13.52
CA ARG A 301 18.75 -21.54 12.68
C ARG A 301 17.74 -22.39 13.45
N ALA A 302 18.20 -23.39 14.20
CA ALA A 302 17.31 -24.31 14.91
C ALA A 302 16.44 -23.60 15.97
N ALA A 303 17.00 -22.62 16.69
CA ALA A 303 16.26 -21.88 17.72
C ALA A 303 15.24 -20.92 17.09
N ILE A 304 15.58 -20.29 15.96
CA ILE A 304 14.67 -19.43 15.20
C ILE A 304 13.53 -20.24 14.58
N GLN A 305 13.85 -21.41 13.99
CA GLN A 305 12.83 -22.32 13.45
C GLN A 305 11.85 -22.77 14.52
N GLU A 306 12.35 -23.13 15.70
CA GLU A 306 11.52 -23.52 16.84
C GLU A 306 10.66 -22.35 17.35
N ALA A 307 11.23 -21.15 17.49
CA ALA A 307 10.49 -19.97 17.92
C ALA A 307 9.36 -19.58 16.97
N LEU A 308 9.55 -19.83 15.66
CA LEU A 308 8.57 -19.50 14.63
C LEU A 308 7.69 -20.68 14.19
N LYS A 309 7.79 -21.85 14.83
CA LYS A 309 7.15 -23.10 14.35
C LYS A 309 5.63 -23.02 14.23
N ASP A 310 4.99 -22.32 15.17
CA ASP A 310 3.53 -22.20 15.26
C ASP A 310 2.98 -20.99 14.49
N TYR A 311 3.88 -20.19 13.89
CA TYR A 311 3.51 -19.06 13.05
C TYR A 311 3.40 -19.50 11.60
N ASP A 312 2.24 -19.24 11.00
CA ASP A 312 2.04 -19.38 9.56
C ASP A 312 2.71 -18.21 8.83
N LEU A 313 3.93 -18.41 8.30
CA LEU A 313 4.64 -17.33 7.60
C LEU A 313 3.93 -16.88 6.31
N TYR A 314 3.06 -17.70 5.73
CA TYR A 314 2.22 -17.27 4.60
C TYR A 314 1.29 -16.12 5.01
N HIS A 315 0.73 -16.19 6.22
CA HIS A 315 -0.11 -15.12 6.77
C HIS A 315 0.61 -13.76 6.84
N TYR A 316 1.93 -13.73 7.05
CA TYR A 316 2.70 -12.48 7.21
C TYR A 316 3.41 -12.01 5.94
N PHE A 317 3.82 -12.94 5.06
CA PHE A 317 4.66 -12.64 3.89
C PHE A 317 4.01 -13.01 2.54
N GLY A 318 2.90 -13.76 2.55
CA GLY A 318 2.32 -14.39 1.37
C GLY A 318 3.18 -15.53 0.85
N ASP A 319 3.20 -15.72 -0.47
CA ASP A 319 3.94 -16.76 -1.21
C ASP A 319 5.50 -16.63 -1.15
N ILE A 320 6.09 -16.20 -0.04
CA ILE A 320 7.54 -16.23 0.19
C ILE A 320 7.88 -17.52 0.95
N PRO A 321 8.81 -18.37 0.45
CA PRO A 321 9.12 -19.65 1.09
C PRO A 321 9.62 -19.49 2.53
N ARG A 322 9.06 -20.31 3.43
CA ARG A 322 9.41 -20.31 4.86
C ARG A 322 10.91 -20.47 5.10
N ASP A 323 11.52 -21.47 4.46
CA ASP A 323 12.95 -21.76 4.70
C ASP A 323 13.85 -20.62 4.23
N ASP A 324 13.51 -19.94 3.13
CA ASP A 324 14.25 -18.78 2.66
C ASP A 324 14.16 -17.62 3.66
N LEU A 325 12.98 -17.38 4.27
CA LEU A 325 12.80 -16.37 5.31
C LEU A 325 13.63 -16.69 6.56
N ILE A 326 13.65 -17.96 6.99
CA ILE A 326 14.49 -18.40 8.11
C ILE A 326 15.97 -18.24 7.77
N ASP A 327 16.38 -18.55 6.54
CA ASP A 327 17.77 -18.41 6.08
C ASP A 327 18.23 -16.95 6.03
N MET A 328 17.31 -16.00 5.86
CA MET A 328 17.61 -14.57 6.01
C MET A 328 17.83 -14.14 7.46
N MET A 329 17.39 -14.92 8.46
CA MET A 329 17.52 -14.56 9.87
C MET A 329 18.81 -15.04 10.53
N VAL A 330 19.66 -15.80 9.83
CA VAL A 330 20.86 -16.47 10.40
C VAL A 330 22.17 -16.04 9.80
#